data_AF-A0AAD1VYZ8-F1
#
_entry.id   AF-A0AAD1VYZ8-F1
#
_cell.length_a   1.000
_cell.length_b   1.000
_cell.length_c   1.000
_cell.angle_alpha   90.00
_cell.angle_beta   90.00
_cell.angle_gamma   90.00
#
_symmetry.space_group_name_H-M   'P 1'
#
loop_
_entity.id
_entity.type
_entity.pdbx_description
1 polymer ?
#
loop_
_entity_poly.entity_id
_entity_poly.type
_entity_poly.pdbx_seq_one_letter_code
_entity_poly.pdbx_strand_id
1 'polypeptide(L)'
;MALTAPSPGEPHGAALERKGDELRTMAAAMATKADLLVLTTTIQDALRAEMAGIRAEVTAQTGRIQELERSQEAHTMRHQATDTALAHQGELLLHMRMSVEDLDNRGRRCNVRVRGVPALQERNIPYRWSFPFALLARNQNGWVSVRWPEEILRFLEELDLPPISIQDWVLGPLRPLQQRAPQRRGDNPLRGPAPRRRNNSEAPE
;
A
#
# COMPACT_ATOMS: atom_id res chain seq x y z
N MET A 1 -14.72 22.48 98.29
CA MET A 1 -15.88 22.46 97.37
C MET A 1 -16.89 23.47 97.90
N ALA A 2 -16.95 24.66 97.30
CA ALA A 2 -17.88 25.72 97.69
C ALA A 2 -19.07 25.70 96.73
N LEU A 3 -20.21 25.21 97.22
CA LEU A 3 -21.51 25.31 96.55
C LEU A 3 -22.03 26.73 96.79
N THR A 4 -22.04 27.53 95.74
CA THR A 4 -22.58 28.90 95.77
C THR A 4 -24.09 28.81 95.58
N ALA A 5 -24.84 29.28 96.57
CA ALA A 5 -26.30 29.24 96.58
C ALA A 5 -26.91 30.23 95.55
N PRO A 6 -28.06 29.89 94.94
CA PRO A 6 -28.74 30.76 93.98
C PRO A 6 -29.43 31.94 94.67
N SER A 7 -29.20 33.14 94.14
CA SER A 7 -29.78 34.42 94.60
C SER A 7 -31.29 34.50 94.26
N PRO A 8 -32.17 34.80 95.24
CA PRO A 8 -33.61 34.93 94.99
C PRO A 8 -33.98 36.37 94.61
N GLY A 9 -34.61 36.54 93.45
CA GLY A 9 -35.38 37.75 93.14
C GLY A 9 -34.88 38.59 91.97
N GLU A 10 -34.64 38.00 90.78
CA GLU A 10 -34.73 38.80 89.55
C GLU A 10 -36.20 38.91 89.11
N PRO A 11 -36.71 40.13 88.85
CA PRO A 11 -38.08 40.33 88.37
C PRO A 11 -38.22 39.75 86.96
N HIS A 12 -39.14 38.80 86.78
CA HIS A 12 -39.39 38.10 85.51
C HIS A 12 -39.56 38.99 84.27
N GLY A 13 -39.90 40.27 84.43
CA GLY A 13 -39.99 41.24 83.33
C GLY A 13 -38.66 41.55 82.64
N ALA A 14 -37.55 41.67 83.38
CA ALA A 14 -36.26 42.05 82.79
C ALA A 14 -35.65 40.93 81.92
N ALA A 15 -35.93 39.66 82.25
CA ALA A 15 -35.48 38.52 81.46
C ALA A 15 -36.25 38.37 80.13
N LEU A 16 -37.51 38.80 80.09
CA LEU A 16 -38.33 38.83 78.87
C LEU A 16 -37.87 39.94 77.91
N GLU A 17 -37.52 41.12 78.42
CA GLU A 17 -36.97 42.20 77.59
C GLU A 17 -35.62 41.83 76.97
N ARG A 18 -34.70 41.23 77.76
CA ARG A 18 -33.41 40.74 77.21
C ARG A 18 -33.60 39.73 76.07
N LYS A 19 -34.54 38.80 76.22
CA LYS A 19 -34.86 37.83 75.15
C LYS A 19 -35.51 38.50 73.93
N GLY A 20 -36.37 39.49 74.14
CA GLY A 20 -36.99 40.26 73.06
C GLY A 20 -35.96 41.05 72.24
N ASP A 21 -34.96 41.63 72.92
CA ASP A 21 -33.88 42.35 72.26
C ASP A 21 -32.91 41.40 71.55
N GLU A 22 -32.54 40.27 72.17
CA GLU A 22 -31.75 39.22 71.49
C GLU A 22 -32.43 38.71 70.21
N LEU A 23 -33.75 38.47 70.24
CA LEU A 23 -34.51 38.07 69.07
C LEU A 23 -34.56 39.15 67.99
N ARG A 24 -34.63 40.43 68.39
CA ARG A 24 -34.58 41.55 67.43
C ARG A 24 -33.19 41.71 66.82
N THR A 25 -32.13 41.52 67.60
CA THR A 25 -30.76 41.53 67.08
C THR A 25 -30.53 40.35 66.14
N MET A 26 -31.05 39.16 66.46
CA MET A 26 -31.02 38.01 65.56
C MET A 26 -31.82 38.27 64.28
N ALA A 27 -33.05 38.81 64.39
CA ALA A 27 -33.87 39.12 63.23
C ALA A 27 -33.26 40.23 62.35
N ALA A 28 -32.59 41.21 62.95
CA ALA A 28 -31.84 42.24 62.22
C ALA A 28 -30.54 41.70 61.59
N ALA A 29 -29.95 40.64 62.17
CA ALA A 29 -28.79 39.95 61.63
C ALA A 29 -29.15 38.88 60.57
N MET A 30 -30.43 38.54 60.41
CA MET A 30 -30.86 37.67 59.33
C MET A 30 -30.74 38.38 57.99
N ALA A 31 -30.30 37.62 56.97
CA ALA A 31 -30.26 38.11 55.60
C ALA A 31 -31.64 38.67 55.23
N THR A 32 -31.65 39.92 54.76
CA THR A 32 -32.87 40.56 54.34
C THR A 32 -33.35 39.92 53.04
N LYS A 33 -34.64 40.07 52.73
CA LYS A 33 -35.18 39.63 51.44
C LYS A 33 -34.41 40.24 50.25
N ALA A 34 -33.87 41.45 50.42
CA ALA A 34 -33.04 42.09 49.41
C ALA A 34 -31.73 41.32 49.17
N ASP A 35 -31.07 40.87 50.24
CA ASP A 35 -29.82 40.10 50.13
C ASP A 35 -30.02 38.77 49.40
N LEU A 36 -31.14 38.07 49.66
CA LEU A 36 -31.47 36.84 48.94
C LEU A 36 -31.73 37.09 47.45
N LEU A 37 -32.39 38.21 47.11
CA LEU A 37 -32.58 38.58 45.71
C LEU A 37 -31.24 38.86 45.02
N VAL A 38 -30.35 39.62 45.67
CA VAL A 38 -29.00 39.89 45.16
C VAL A 38 -28.20 38.60 44.97
N LEU A 39 -28.29 37.66 45.91
CA LEU A 39 -27.64 36.35 45.78
C LEU A 39 -28.21 35.57 44.59
N THR A 40 -29.54 35.53 44.42
CA THR A 40 -30.16 34.83 43.29
C THR A 40 -29.78 35.45 41.95
N THR A 41 -29.70 36.78 41.83
CA THR A 41 -29.26 37.44 40.60
C THR A 41 -27.80 37.17 40.33
N THR A 42 -26.95 37.22 41.36
CA THR A 42 -25.51 36.90 41.22
C THR A 42 -25.30 35.47 40.73
N ILE A 43 -26.05 34.50 41.28
CA ILE A 43 -25.99 33.11 40.84
C ILE A 43 -26.48 32.96 39.40
N GLN A 44 -27.59 33.62 39.05
CA GLN A 44 -28.11 33.58 37.68
C GLN A 44 -27.12 34.15 36.66
N ASP A 45 -26.47 35.27 36.99
CA ASP A 45 -25.51 35.91 36.10
C ASP A 45 -24.22 35.09 35.98
N ALA A 46 -23.73 34.51 37.07
CA ALA A 46 -22.62 33.56 37.04
C ALA A 46 -22.95 32.35 36.14
N LEU A 47 -24.14 31.74 36.30
CA LEU A 47 -24.57 30.62 35.46
C LEU A 47 -24.68 31.02 33.98
N ARG A 48 -25.17 32.23 33.67
CA ARG A 48 -25.22 32.73 32.29
C ARG A 48 -23.83 32.93 31.71
N ALA A 49 -22.90 33.48 32.49
CA ALA A 49 -21.52 33.69 32.08
C ALA A 49 -20.82 32.35 31.78
N GLU A 50 -20.96 31.37 32.67
CA GLU A 50 -20.42 30.01 32.49
C GLU A 50 -21.04 29.33 31.26
N MET A 51 -22.36 29.40 31.09
CA MET A 51 -23.02 28.86 29.89
C MET A 51 -22.54 29.52 28.60
N ALA A 52 -22.29 30.83 28.61
CA ALA A 52 -21.71 31.54 27.47
C ALA A 52 -20.28 31.07 27.18
N GLY A 53 -19.47 30.87 28.22
CA GLY A 53 -18.12 30.30 28.12
C GLY A 53 -18.12 28.90 27.51
N ILE A 54 -18.95 27.99 28.02
CA ILE A 54 -19.10 26.63 27.49
C ILE A 54 -19.53 26.65 26.03
N ARG A 55 -20.50 27.50 25.65
CA ARG A 55 -20.93 27.63 24.25
C ARG A 55 -19.82 28.11 23.33
N ALA A 56 -19.02 29.08 23.78
CA ALA A 56 -17.87 29.57 23.02
C ALA A 56 -16.83 28.47 22.85
N GLU A 57 -16.54 27.70 23.90
CA GLU A 57 -15.60 26.59 23.83
C GLU A 57 -16.09 25.47 22.91
N VAL A 58 -17.36 25.06 23.01
CA VAL A 58 -17.97 24.06 22.11
C VAL A 58 -17.85 24.52 20.65
N THR A 59 -18.16 25.78 20.36
CA THR A 59 -18.02 26.34 19.00
C THR A 59 -16.57 26.28 18.52
N ALA A 60 -15.61 26.63 19.38
CA ALA A 60 -14.18 26.55 19.07
C ALA A 60 -13.71 25.10 18.86
N GLN A 61 -14.21 24.15 19.65
CA GLN A 61 -13.92 22.72 19.48
C GLN A 61 -14.52 22.19 18.17
N THR A 62 -15.76 22.55 17.82
CA THR A 62 -16.35 22.21 16.52
C THR A 62 -15.51 22.72 15.36
N GLY A 63 -15.02 23.96 15.44
CA GLY A 63 -14.11 24.51 14.42
C GLY A 63 -12.81 23.71 14.28
N ARG A 64 -12.19 23.31 15.41
CA ARG A 64 -10.99 22.47 15.42
C ARG A 64 -11.24 21.08 14.82
N ILE A 65 -12.39 20.47 15.11
CA ILE A 65 -12.77 19.16 14.57
C ILE A 65 -12.92 19.24 13.05
N GLN A 66 -13.64 20.25 12.53
CA GLN A 66 -13.81 20.43 11.09
C GLN A 66 -12.48 20.62 10.35
N GLU A 67 -11.52 21.32 10.94
CA GLU A 67 -10.20 21.50 10.35
C GLU A 67 -9.39 20.20 10.33
N LEU A 68 -9.46 19.42 11.42
CA LEU A 68 -8.83 18.10 11.48
C LEU A 68 -9.43 17.13 10.46
N GLU A 69 -10.76 17.15 10.28
CA GLU A 69 -11.45 16.32 9.29
C GLU A 69 -10.99 16.66 7.86
N ARG A 70 -10.95 17.95 7.50
CA ARG A 70 -10.43 18.38 6.18
C ARG A 70 -8.97 17.99 5.97
N SER A 71 -8.15 18.16 7.01
CA SER A 71 -6.74 17.76 6.96
C SER A 71 -6.61 16.25 6.73
N GLN A 72 -7.40 15.44 7.45
CA GLN A 72 -7.44 13.99 7.30
C GLN A 72 -7.89 13.58 5.89
N GLU A 73 -8.94 14.19 5.35
CA GLU A 73 -9.39 13.96 3.97
C GLU A 73 -8.26 14.24 2.96
N ALA A 74 -7.56 15.37 3.11
CA ALA A 74 -6.44 15.72 2.25
C ALA A 74 -5.28 14.72 2.36
N HIS A 75 -4.99 14.22 3.56
CA HIS A 75 -3.99 13.16 3.78
C HIS A 75 -4.40 11.84 3.11
N THR A 76 -5.66 11.42 3.27
CA THR A 76 -6.18 10.22 2.62
C THR A 76 -6.08 10.31 1.10
N MET A 77 -6.40 11.46 0.51
CA MET A 77 -6.24 11.67 -0.94
C MET A 77 -4.78 11.57 -1.39
N ARG A 78 -3.83 12.12 -0.63
CA ARG A 78 -2.40 12.00 -0.94
C ARG A 78 -1.93 10.55 -0.86
N HIS A 79 -2.36 9.80 0.14
CA HIS A 79 -2.03 8.38 0.27
C HIS A 79 -2.54 7.56 -0.91
N GLN A 80 -3.80 7.78 -1.32
CA GLN A 80 -4.36 7.11 -2.51
C GLN A 80 -3.57 7.46 -3.79
N ALA A 81 -3.15 8.72 -3.95
CA ALA A 81 -2.32 9.13 -5.07
C ALA A 81 -0.93 8.45 -5.05
N THR A 82 -0.32 8.28 -3.88
CA THR A 82 0.97 7.55 -3.78
C THR A 82 0.80 6.06 -4.03
N ASP A 83 -0.28 5.46 -3.57
CA ASP A 83 -0.54 4.02 -3.76
C ASP A 83 -0.76 3.68 -5.24
N THR A 84 -1.51 4.52 -5.96
CA THR A 84 -1.69 4.36 -7.41
C THR A 84 -0.39 4.53 -8.18
N ALA A 85 0.47 5.47 -7.79
CA ALA A 85 1.79 5.63 -8.39
C ALA A 85 2.72 4.43 -8.12
N LEU A 86 2.71 3.88 -6.90
CA LEU A 86 3.47 2.67 -6.55
C LEU A 86 2.97 1.46 -7.34
N ALA A 87 1.66 1.28 -7.48
CA ALA A 87 1.07 0.22 -8.29
C ALA A 87 1.56 0.31 -9.75
N HIS A 88 1.52 1.50 -10.34
CA HIS A 88 2.00 1.74 -11.70
C HIS A 88 3.51 1.44 -11.86
N GLN A 89 4.33 1.82 -10.88
CA GLN A 89 5.75 1.49 -10.88
C GLN A 89 5.99 -0.03 -10.78
N GLY A 90 5.17 -0.74 -9.99
CA GLY A 90 5.20 -2.19 -9.89
C GLY A 90 4.93 -2.87 -11.25
N GLU A 91 3.95 -2.38 -12.00
CA GLU A 91 3.66 -2.85 -13.35
C GLU A 91 4.82 -2.61 -14.32
N LEU A 92 5.42 -1.41 -14.28
CA LEU A 92 6.57 -1.07 -15.12
C LEU A 92 7.78 -1.97 -14.81
N LEU A 93 8.08 -2.21 -13.53
CA LEU A 93 9.16 -3.10 -13.12
C LEU A 93 8.93 -4.54 -13.60
N LEU A 94 7.69 -5.04 -13.49
CA LEU A 94 7.34 -6.36 -13.99
C LEU A 94 7.56 -6.46 -15.50
N HIS A 95 7.10 -5.46 -16.25
CA HIS A 95 7.30 -5.39 -17.70
C HIS A 95 8.80 -5.36 -18.07
N MET A 96 9.59 -4.52 -17.40
CA MET A 96 11.04 -4.45 -17.62
C MET A 96 11.72 -5.78 -17.31
N ARG A 97 11.33 -6.45 -16.22
CA ARG A 97 11.86 -7.77 -15.85
C ARG A 97 11.57 -8.81 -16.92
N MET A 98 10.33 -8.87 -17.41
CA MET A 98 9.96 -9.77 -18.52
C MET A 98 10.74 -9.47 -19.80
N SER A 99 10.98 -8.19 -20.10
CA SER A 99 11.79 -7.79 -21.26
C SER A 99 13.25 -8.21 -21.11
N VAL A 100 13.86 -8.06 -19.93
CA VAL A 100 15.23 -8.52 -19.66
C VAL A 100 15.32 -10.04 -19.81
N GLU A 101 14.36 -10.77 -19.25
CA GLU A 101 14.30 -12.22 -19.37
C GLU A 101 14.16 -12.68 -20.83
N ASP A 102 13.32 -12.02 -21.64
CA ASP A 102 13.23 -12.32 -23.08
C ASP A 102 14.55 -12.01 -23.81
N LEU A 103 15.22 -10.90 -23.49
CA LEU A 103 16.51 -10.56 -24.07
C LEU A 103 17.60 -11.58 -23.72
N ASP A 104 17.67 -12.02 -22.46
CA ASP A 104 18.59 -13.07 -22.02
C ASP A 104 18.27 -14.40 -22.72
N ASN A 105 16.99 -14.76 -22.82
CA ASN A 105 16.55 -15.94 -23.54
C ASN A 105 16.93 -15.89 -25.03
N ARG A 106 16.80 -14.73 -25.68
CA ARG A 106 17.25 -14.54 -27.07
C ARG A 106 18.77 -14.59 -27.18
N GLY A 107 19.50 -14.01 -26.23
CA GLY A 107 20.97 -14.06 -26.17
C GLY A 107 21.49 -15.49 -26.06
N ARG A 108 20.91 -16.28 -25.14
CA ARG A 108 21.19 -17.72 -25.02
C ARG A 108 20.94 -18.46 -26.34
N ARG A 109 19.79 -18.24 -27.00
CA ARG A 109 19.49 -18.85 -28.32
C ARG A 109 20.51 -18.49 -29.39
N CYS A 110 20.92 -17.23 -29.47
CA CYS A 110 21.92 -16.77 -30.44
C CYS A 110 23.29 -17.40 -30.20
N ASN A 111 23.72 -17.51 -28.94
CA ASN A 111 25.02 -18.09 -28.60
C ASN A 111 25.10 -19.58 -28.96
N VAL A 112 24.07 -20.38 -28.63
CA VAL A 112 24.05 -21.80 -29.01
C VAL A 112 23.98 -21.97 -30.53
N ARG A 113 23.31 -21.06 -31.26
CA ARG A 113 23.26 -21.07 -32.74
C ARG A 113 24.59 -20.77 -33.42
N VAL A 114 25.38 -19.84 -32.91
CA VAL A 114 26.60 -19.37 -33.61
C VAL A 114 27.77 -20.34 -33.42
N ARG A 115 27.87 -21.01 -32.27
CA ARG A 115 29.10 -21.76 -31.92
C ARG A 115 28.96 -23.28 -31.83
N GLY A 116 27.76 -23.82 -31.58
CA GLY A 116 27.54 -25.27 -31.61
C GLY A 116 27.44 -25.86 -33.02
N VAL A 117 27.12 -25.01 -34.00
CA VAL A 117 26.83 -25.42 -35.39
C VAL A 117 28.09 -25.83 -36.18
N PRO A 118 29.24 -25.13 -36.11
CA PRO A 118 30.42 -25.49 -36.91
C PRO A 118 30.93 -26.91 -36.62
N ALA A 119 31.08 -27.28 -35.34
CA ALA A 119 31.55 -28.62 -34.97
C ALA A 119 30.60 -29.74 -35.43
N LEU A 120 29.29 -29.49 -35.40
CA LEU A 120 28.29 -30.43 -35.92
C LEU A 120 28.33 -30.51 -37.46
N GLN A 121 28.56 -29.39 -38.14
CA GLN A 121 28.70 -29.33 -39.61
C GLN A 121 29.97 -30.01 -40.09
N GLU A 122 31.11 -29.78 -39.43
CA GLU A 122 32.40 -30.40 -39.76
C GLU A 122 32.34 -31.93 -39.72
N ARG A 123 31.57 -32.50 -38.78
CA ARG A 123 31.34 -33.94 -38.67
C ARG A 123 30.10 -34.45 -39.42
N ASN A 124 29.43 -33.58 -40.17
CA ASN A 124 28.21 -33.89 -40.92
C ASN A 124 27.11 -34.54 -40.05
N ILE A 125 26.99 -34.10 -38.79
CA ILE A 125 26.02 -34.60 -37.83
C ILE A 125 24.68 -33.88 -38.07
N PRO A 126 23.58 -34.59 -38.38
CA PRO A 126 22.27 -33.97 -38.55
C PRO A 126 21.79 -33.36 -37.23
N TYR A 127 21.37 -32.10 -37.27
CA TYR A 127 20.82 -31.41 -36.10
C TYR A 127 19.58 -30.58 -36.46
N ARG A 128 18.74 -30.32 -35.45
CA ARG A 128 17.58 -29.44 -35.56
C ARG A 128 17.30 -28.73 -34.24
N TRP A 129 16.65 -27.58 -34.33
CA TRP A 129 16.15 -26.87 -33.16
C TRP A 129 14.74 -27.38 -32.80
N SER A 130 14.50 -27.74 -31.54
CA SER A 130 13.14 -27.97 -31.02
C SER A 130 12.69 -26.88 -30.05
N PHE A 131 11.38 -26.85 -29.85
CA PHE A 131 10.70 -26.03 -28.87
C PHE A 131 10.88 -26.58 -27.43
N PRO A 132 10.96 -25.74 -26.38
CA PRO A 132 11.08 -24.28 -26.47
C PRO A 132 12.46 -23.87 -27.00
N PHE A 133 13.58 -24.38 -26.46
CA PHE A 133 14.94 -23.99 -26.89
C PHE A 133 15.95 -25.14 -26.79
N ALA A 134 15.67 -26.31 -27.38
CA ALA A 134 16.61 -27.41 -27.37
C ALA A 134 17.32 -27.54 -28.72
N LEU A 135 18.64 -27.76 -28.71
CA LEU A 135 19.35 -28.26 -29.88
C LEU A 135 19.33 -29.78 -29.81
N LEU A 136 18.77 -30.42 -30.84
CA LEU A 136 18.83 -31.88 -31.00
C LEU A 136 19.82 -32.23 -32.07
N ALA A 137 20.73 -33.14 -31.77
CA ALA A 137 21.65 -33.73 -32.74
C ALA A 137 21.48 -35.25 -32.74
N ARG A 138 21.69 -35.88 -33.89
CA ARG A 138 21.57 -37.33 -34.04
C ARG A 138 22.93 -38.00 -33.84
N ASN A 139 23.02 -38.91 -32.88
CA ASN A 139 24.17 -39.81 -32.70
C ASN A 139 23.82 -41.23 -33.17
N GLN A 140 24.72 -42.19 -32.95
CA GLN A 140 24.50 -43.60 -33.30
C GLN A 140 23.35 -44.23 -32.46
N ASN A 141 23.12 -43.71 -31.25
CA ASN A 141 22.17 -44.24 -30.27
C ASN A 141 20.79 -43.57 -30.30
N GLY A 142 20.60 -42.49 -31.07
CA GLY A 142 19.34 -41.75 -31.15
C GLY A 142 19.52 -40.24 -31.30
N TRP A 143 18.53 -39.48 -30.82
CA TRP A 143 18.59 -38.03 -30.76
C TRP A 143 18.98 -37.61 -29.35
N VAL A 144 20.07 -36.86 -29.25
CA VAL A 144 20.50 -36.23 -28.00
C VAL A 144 20.05 -34.77 -28.02
N SER A 145 19.55 -34.27 -26.89
CA SER A 145 19.10 -32.89 -26.77
C SER A 145 19.89 -32.14 -25.72
N VAL A 146 20.24 -30.89 -26.02
CA VAL A 146 20.79 -29.94 -25.05
C VAL A 146 19.86 -28.74 -24.93
N ARG A 147 19.42 -28.47 -23.70
CA ARG A 147 18.54 -27.34 -23.36
C ARG A 147 19.28 -26.27 -22.58
N TRP A 148 20.24 -26.68 -21.76
CA TRP A 148 20.93 -25.81 -20.83
C TRP A 148 22.45 -25.79 -21.09
N PRO A 149 23.15 -24.67 -20.85
CA PRO A 149 24.60 -24.57 -20.93
C PRO A 149 25.35 -25.69 -20.19
N GLU A 150 24.84 -26.05 -19.02
CA GLU A 150 25.42 -27.05 -18.12
C GLU A 150 25.36 -28.47 -18.72
N GLU A 151 24.40 -28.72 -19.62
CA GLU A 151 24.24 -29.99 -20.33
C GLU A 151 25.18 -30.10 -21.54
N ILE A 152 25.88 -29.04 -21.93
CA ILE A 152 26.71 -29.04 -23.15
C ILE A 152 27.87 -30.04 -23.06
N LEU A 153 28.51 -30.18 -21.90
CA LEU A 153 29.62 -31.13 -21.77
C LEU A 153 29.14 -32.58 -21.99
N ARG A 154 28.01 -32.96 -21.36
CA ARG A 154 27.38 -34.27 -21.57
C ARG A 154 26.93 -34.46 -23.02
N PHE A 155 26.36 -33.41 -23.62
CA PHE A 155 25.93 -33.44 -25.02
C PHE A 155 27.10 -33.66 -25.99
N LEU A 156 28.25 -33.01 -25.74
CA LEU A 156 29.46 -33.21 -26.55
C LEU A 156 30.03 -34.62 -26.36
N GLU A 157 30.06 -35.13 -25.12
CA GLU A 157 30.48 -36.49 -24.81
C GLU A 157 29.61 -37.55 -25.51
N GLU A 158 28.28 -37.41 -25.47
CA GLU A 158 27.34 -38.31 -26.16
C GLU A 158 27.45 -38.27 -27.70
N LEU A 159 28.07 -37.22 -28.25
CA LEU A 159 28.36 -37.07 -29.69
C LEU A 159 29.81 -37.39 -30.05
N ASP A 160 30.62 -37.83 -29.08
CA ASP A 160 32.06 -38.07 -29.22
C ASP A 160 32.84 -36.85 -29.74
N LEU A 161 32.34 -35.65 -29.44
CA LEU A 161 32.95 -34.37 -29.80
C LEU A 161 33.98 -33.95 -28.73
N PRO A 162 35.11 -33.33 -29.12
CA PRO A 162 36.07 -32.84 -28.14
C PRO A 162 35.40 -31.81 -27.22
N PRO A 163 35.72 -31.81 -25.92
CA PRO A 163 35.16 -30.83 -24.99
C PRO A 163 35.57 -29.43 -25.43
N ILE A 164 34.58 -28.60 -25.75
CA ILE A 164 34.81 -27.20 -26.11
C ILE A 164 34.92 -26.44 -24.79
N SER A 165 36.04 -25.73 -24.59
CA SER A 165 36.21 -24.90 -23.39
C SER A 165 35.13 -23.83 -23.35
N ILE A 166 34.33 -23.85 -22.28
CA ILE A 166 33.31 -22.84 -22.01
C ILE A 166 34.00 -21.49 -21.69
N GLN A 167 35.28 -21.46 -21.36
CA GLN A 167 36.01 -20.21 -21.14
C GLN A 167 36.10 -19.35 -22.41
N ASP A 168 36.06 -19.97 -23.60
CA ASP A 168 35.96 -19.24 -24.87
C ASP A 168 34.56 -18.65 -25.12
N TRP A 169 33.57 -19.03 -24.29
CA TRP A 169 32.24 -18.43 -24.25
C TRP A 169 32.26 -17.16 -23.42
N VAL A 170 33.32 -16.36 -23.57
CA VAL A 170 33.26 -14.94 -23.27
C VAL A 170 32.00 -14.44 -23.97
N LEU A 171 31.01 -14.02 -23.17
CA LEU A 171 29.92 -13.18 -23.63
C LEU A 171 30.62 -12.01 -24.32
N GLY A 172 30.84 -12.13 -25.64
CA GLY A 172 31.49 -11.09 -26.40
C GLY A 172 30.77 -9.80 -26.03
N PRO A 173 31.52 -8.69 -25.81
CA PRO A 173 30.98 -7.47 -25.22
C PRO A 173 29.63 -7.24 -25.85
N LEU A 174 28.56 -7.32 -25.02
CA LEU A 174 27.18 -7.28 -25.48
C LEU A 174 27.13 -6.19 -26.52
N ARG A 175 27.13 -6.57 -27.82
CA ARG A 175 27.13 -5.54 -28.85
C ARG A 175 25.85 -4.81 -28.53
N PRO A 176 25.89 -3.49 -28.22
CA PRO A 176 24.68 -2.76 -27.93
C PRO A 176 23.75 -3.14 -29.05
N LEU A 177 22.62 -3.76 -28.69
CA LEU A 177 21.60 -4.16 -29.65
C LEU A 177 21.41 -2.89 -30.46
N GLN A 178 22.00 -2.84 -31.66
CA GLN A 178 21.61 -1.88 -32.66
C GLN A 178 20.14 -2.22 -32.75
N GLN A 179 19.31 -1.36 -32.16
CA GLN A 179 17.89 -1.46 -32.23
C GLN A 179 17.65 -1.51 -33.72
N ARG A 180 17.47 -2.72 -34.27
CA ARG A 180 16.97 -2.86 -35.62
C ARG A 180 15.61 -2.22 -35.47
N ALA A 181 15.52 -0.97 -35.93
CA ALA A 181 14.28 -0.23 -35.99
C ALA A 181 13.23 -1.23 -36.46
N PRO A 182 12.07 -1.33 -35.79
CA PRO A 182 11.05 -2.31 -36.11
C PRO A 182 10.89 -2.27 -37.61
N GLN A 183 11.37 -3.33 -38.26
CA GLN A 183 11.41 -3.39 -39.69
C GLN A 183 9.94 -3.45 -40.04
N ARG A 184 9.38 -2.26 -40.38
CA ARG A 184 7.98 -2.11 -40.76
C ARG A 184 7.75 -3.28 -41.67
N ARG A 185 6.88 -4.21 -41.25
CA ARG A 185 6.43 -5.29 -42.11
C ARG A 185 5.87 -4.54 -43.31
N GLY A 186 6.68 -4.43 -44.37
CA GLY A 186 6.21 -3.96 -45.64
C GLY A 186 5.02 -4.84 -45.93
N ASP A 187 3.86 -4.20 -46.05
CA ASP A 187 2.67 -4.80 -46.58
C ASP A 187 3.09 -5.67 -47.74
N ASN A 188 2.93 -6.98 -47.58
CA ASN A 188 3.23 -7.94 -48.62
C ASN A 188 1.88 -8.13 -49.34
N PRO A 189 1.58 -7.37 -50.42
CA PRO A 189 0.25 -7.32 -51.03
C PRO A 189 -0.16 -8.64 -51.71
N LEU A 190 0.66 -9.69 -51.64
CA LEU A 190 0.46 -10.95 -52.34
C LEU A 190 -0.16 -12.06 -51.48
N ARG A 191 -0.49 -11.81 -50.20
CA ARG A 191 -1.21 -12.81 -49.39
C ARG A 191 -2.72 -12.65 -49.60
N GLY A 192 -3.19 -13.21 -50.71
CA GLY A 192 -4.62 -13.33 -51.01
C GLY A 192 -5.38 -14.07 -49.89
N PRO A 193 -6.69 -13.83 -49.76
CA PRO A 193 -7.53 -14.42 -48.72
C PRO A 193 -7.49 -15.94 -48.79
N ALA A 194 -7.23 -16.58 -47.65
CA ALA A 194 -7.25 -18.03 -47.53
C ALA A 194 -8.66 -18.57 -47.87
N PRO A 195 -8.77 -19.64 -48.68
CA PRO A 195 -10.07 -20.20 -49.05
C PRO A 195 -10.82 -20.70 -47.82
N ARG A 196 -12.03 -20.17 -47.65
CA ARG A 196 -12.94 -20.47 -46.55
C ARG A 196 -13.49 -21.90 -46.74
N ARG A 197 -13.03 -22.83 -45.92
CA ARG A 197 -13.45 -24.25 -45.94
C ARG A 197 -14.95 -24.32 -45.57
N ARG A 198 -15.83 -24.59 -46.55
CA ARG A 198 -17.25 -24.91 -46.32
C ARG A 198 -17.32 -26.33 -45.76
N ASN A 199 -17.80 -26.46 -44.53
CA ASN A 199 -18.22 -27.75 -43.99
C ASN A 199 -19.65 -28.01 -44.48
N ASN A 200 -19.81 -28.90 -45.45
CA ASN A 200 -21.09 -29.52 -45.75
C ASN A 200 -21.30 -30.66 -44.75
N SER A 201 -22.21 -30.47 -43.82
CA SER A 201 -22.79 -31.54 -43.00
C SER A 201 -24.09 -31.98 -43.67
N GLU A 202 -24.01 -32.99 -44.53
CA GLU A 202 -25.16 -33.80 -44.93
C GLU A 202 -25.49 -34.76 -43.78
N ALA A 203 -26.73 -34.71 -43.32
CA ALA A 203 -27.32 -35.68 -42.41
C ALA A 203 -27.95 -36.82 -43.23
N PRO A 204 -27.80 -38.09 -42.85
CA PRO A 204 -28.69 -39.14 -43.30
C PRO A 204 -29.84 -39.36 -42.29
N GLU A 205 -31.01 -39.62 -42.86
CA GLU A 205 -32.28 -40.01 -42.23
C GLU A 205 -32.21 -41.36 -41.49
#